data_AF-A0A7C6MI42-F1
#
_entry.id   AF-A0A7C6MI42-F1
#
_cell.length_a   1.000
_cell.length_b   1.000
_cell.length_c   1.000
_cell.angle_alpha   90.00
_cell.angle_beta   90.00
_cell.angle_gamma   90.00
#
_symmetry.space_group_name_H-M   'P 1'
#
loop_
_entity.id
_entity.type
_entity.pdbx_description
1 polymer ?
#
loop_
_entity_poly.entity_id
_entity_poly.type
_entity_poly.pdbx_seq_one_letter_code
_entity_poly.pdbx_strand_id
1 'polypeptide(L)'
;MATRTTVQQVIDEFRTTYDTNVERGEAFEKLMVAYFRLDPTLAAEYDLVERWPNWNHNEGTHDSGIDLVARITATGEWTAIQCKFFDPESTLQKAQIDSFFTASGRSWDGVRFVNRIIISTTDRWSSHAETALSQQQIPVQRIGVPDLAESPIDWMQQSPGRVRAAPGGEVRAEAAPEGRHRSDQGRVHRARPGQVDQRLRHGQDLHLAEAGRAAVRGERRQPEGSLLGAFDLARLPIAARVDGADADDHSPSGGVL
;
A
#
# COMPACT_ATOMS: atom_id res chain seq x y z
N MET A 1 -13.24 -31.57 -3.45
CA MET A 1 -13.76 -30.19 -3.55
C MET A 1 -12.60 -29.27 -3.21
N ALA A 2 -12.14 -28.42 -4.14
CA ALA A 2 -11.14 -27.41 -3.80
C ALA A 2 -11.86 -26.33 -2.99
N THR A 3 -11.56 -26.23 -1.69
CA THR A 3 -12.13 -25.19 -0.82
C THR A 3 -11.42 -23.88 -1.14
N ARG A 4 -12.17 -22.85 -1.53
CA ARG A 4 -11.63 -21.51 -1.75
C ARG A 4 -11.09 -20.97 -0.42
N THR A 5 -9.85 -20.51 -0.41
CA THR A 5 -9.25 -19.92 0.79
C THR A 5 -9.86 -18.54 1.03
N THR A 6 -10.26 -18.26 2.27
CA THR A 6 -10.79 -16.95 2.66
C THR A 6 -9.66 -16.00 3.05
N VAL A 7 -9.92 -14.68 3.02
CA VAL A 7 -8.92 -13.70 3.45
C VAL A 7 -8.53 -13.88 4.92
N GLN A 8 -9.46 -14.28 5.80
CA GLN A 8 -9.16 -14.59 7.19
C GLN A 8 -8.16 -15.73 7.33
N GLN A 9 -8.29 -16.78 6.52
CA GLN A 9 -7.33 -17.90 6.54
C GLN A 9 -5.92 -17.44 6.13
N VAL A 10 -5.81 -16.55 5.14
CA VAL A 10 -4.51 -15.98 4.73
C VAL A 10 -3.92 -15.08 5.83
N ILE A 11 -4.75 -14.25 6.46
CA ILE A 11 -4.34 -13.40 7.58
C ILE A 11 -3.84 -14.26 8.76
N ASP A 12 -4.56 -15.33 9.10
CA ASP A 12 -4.15 -16.27 10.17
C ASP A 12 -2.89 -17.07 9.79
N GLU A 13 -2.74 -17.42 8.51
CA GLU A 13 -1.51 -18.02 7.99
C GLU A 13 -0.32 -17.07 8.18
N PHE A 14 -0.46 -15.77 7.91
CA PHE A 14 0.63 -14.81 8.12
C PHE A 14 1.06 -14.71 9.59
N ARG A 15 0.10 -14.76 10.52
CA ARG A 15 0.40 -14.74 11.96
C ARG A 15 1.28 -15.90 12.41
N THR A 16 1.12 -17.06 11.78
CA THR A 16 1.81 -18.30 12.17
C THR A 16 3.05 -18.60 11.31
N THR A 17 3.10 -18.08 10.08
CA THR A 17 4.20 -18.32 9.14
C THR A 17 5.39 -17.40 9.35
N TYR A 18 5.14 -16.14 9.72
CA TYR A 18 6.19 -15.14 9.90
C TYR A 18 6.45 -14.87 11.37
N ASP A 19 7.74 -14.78 11.73
CA ASP A 19 8.18 -14.65 13.13
C ASP A 19 8.09 -13.19 13.60
N THR A 20 8.26 -12.22 12.70
CA THR A 20 8.29 -10.80 13.06
C THR A 20 7.09 -10.02 12.53
N ASN A 21 6.72 -8.94 13.23
CA ASN A 21 5.68 -8.03 12.77
C ASN A 21 6.07 -7.29 11.48
N VAL A 22 7.37 -7.11 11.22
CA VAL A 22 7.87 -6.50 9.98
C VAL A 22 7.57 -7.42 8.79
N GLU A 23 7.89 -8.70 8.90
CA GLU A 23 7.62 -9.68 7.84
C GLU A 23 6.12 -9.86 7.59
N ARG A 24 5.31 -9.91 8.67
CA ARG A 24 3.85 -9.95 8.56
C ARG A 24 3.29 -8.72 7.86
N GLY A 25 3.79 -7.53 8.24
CA GLY A 25 3.44 -6.27 7.60
C GLY A 25 3.77 -6.26 6.11
N GLU A 26 4.99 -6.64 5.75
CA GLU A 26 5.41 -6.71 4.34
C GLU A 26 4.60 -7.75 3.54
N ALA A 27 4.31 -8.92 4.11
CA ALA A 27 3.45 -9.92 3.47
C ALA A 27 2.04 -9.37 3.24
N PHE A 28 1.50 -8.64 4.22
CA PHE A 28 0.20 -7.98 4.11
C PHE A 28 0.20 -6.88 3.06
N GLU A 29 1.24 -6.04 2.98
CA GLU A 29 1.38 -5.04 1.90
C GLU A 29 1.34 -5.68 0.51
N LYS A 30 2.05 -6.79 0.32
CA LYS A 30 2.06 -7.54 -0.95
C LYS A 30 0.67 -8.09 -1.27
N LEU A 31 -0.03 -8.63 -0.27
CA LEU A 31 -1.41 -9.08 -0.41
C LEU A 31 -2.33 -7.94 -0.82
N MET A 32 -2.16 -6.73 -0.27
CA MET A 32 -2.98 -5.57 -0.59
C MET A 32 -2.70 -5.03 -1.99
N VAL A 33 -1.46 -5.10 -2.50
CA VAL A 33 -1.20 -4.83 -3.92
C VAL A 33 -1.97 -5.80 -4.83
N ALA A 34 -2.00 -7.09 -4.48
CA ALA A 34 -2.79 -8.07 -5.23
C ALA A 34 -4.29 -7.78 -5.14
N TYR A 35 -4.79 -7.40 -3.96
CA TYR A 35 -6.18 -7.01 -3.74
C TYR A 35 -6.63 -5.90 -4.70
N PHE A 36 -5.89 -4.78 -4.76
CA PHE A 36 -6.27 -3.68 -5.66
C PHE A 36 -6.22 -4.05 -7.15
N ARG A 37 -5.35 -4.98 -7.53
CA ARG A 37 -5.20 -5.40 -8.94
C ARG A 37 -6.22 -6.45 -9.37
N LEU A 38 -6.72 -7.25 -8.43
CA LEU A 38 -7.56 -8.41 -8.73
C LEU A 38 -9.02 -8.19 -8.38
N ASP A 39 -9.33 -7.32 -7.42
CA ASP A 39 -10.71 -6.95 -7.13
C ASP A 39 -11.30 -6.18 -8.32
N PRO A 40 -12.43 -6.61 -8.91
CA PRO A 40 -12.97 -5.99 -10.11
C PRO A 40 -13.33 -4.51 -9.94
N THR A 41 -13.73 -4.10 -8.72
CA THR A 41 -14.11 -2.71 -8.44
C THR A 41 -12.87 -1.85 -8.38
N LEU A 42 -11.87 -2.28 -7.59
CA LEU A 42 -10.63 -1.54 -7.44
C LEU A 42 -9.79 -1.53 -8.72
N ALA A 43 -9.76 -2.62 -9.47
CA ALA A 43 -9.03 -2.70 -10.74
C ALA A 43 -9.67 -1.84 -11.85
N ALA A 44 -10.97 -1.51 -11.74
CA ALA A 44 -11.60 -0.53 -12.60
C ALA A 44 -11.26 0.91 -12.19
N GLU A 45 -11.15 1.17 -10.89
CA GLU A 45 -10.85 2.49 -10.33
C GLU A 45 -9.37 2.88 -10.43
N TYR A 46 -8.46 1.91 -10.26
CA TYR A 46 -7.02 2.11 -10.18
C TYR A 46 -6.26 1.34 -11.27
N ASP A 47 -5.48 2.04 -12.10
CA ASP A 47 -4.74 1.45 -13.21
C ASP A 47 -3.28 1.11 -12.86
N LEU A 48 -2.76 1.69 -11.78
CA LEU A 48 -1.41 1.44 -11.28
C LEU A 48 -1.41 1.41 -9.77
N VAL A 49 -0.82 0.36 -9.20
CA VAL A 49 -0.67 0.18 -7.75
C VAL A 49 0.73 -0.32 -7.47
N GLU A 50 1.46 0.41 -6.63
CA GLU A 50 2.86 0.16 -6.32
C GLU A 50 3.11 0.27 -4.82
N ARG A 51 4.07 -0.50 -4.30
CA ARG A 51 4.60 -0.28 -2.96
C ARG A 51 5.38 1.03 -2.94
N TRP A 52 5.34 1.74 -1.81
CA TRP A 52 6.02 3.02 -1.60
C TRP A 52 7.50 3.02 -2.01
N PRO A 53 8.32 2.01 -1.66
CA PRO A 53 9.75 2.00 -2.05
C PRO A 53 9.98 1.91 -3.56
N ASN A 54 8.98 1.43 -4.31
CA ASN A 54 9.08 1.25 -5.75
C ASN A 54 8.50 2.44 -6.53
N TRP A 55 7.79 3.34 -5.86
CA TRP A 55 7.17 4.49 -6.50
C TRP A 55 8.22 5.55 -6.86
N ASN A 56 8.30 5.92 -8.14
CA ASN A 56 9.35 6.80 -8.65
C ASN A 56 9.35 8.22 -8.04
N HIS A 57 8.25 8.65 -7.43
CA HIS A 57 8.11 9.96 -6.79
C HIS A 57 8.42 9.93 -5.28
N ASN A 58 8.88 8.81 -4.72
CA ASN A 58 9.10 8.66 -3.28
C ASN A 58 10.32 9.42 -2.71
N GLU A 59 11.05 10.16 -3.55
CA GLU A 59 12.25 10.94 -3.19
C GLU A 59 13.33 10.14 -2.45
N GLY A 60 13.38 8.82 -2.66
CA GLY A 60 14.33 7.92 -1.98
C GLY A 60 14.03 7.69 -0.49
N THR A 61 12.78 7.92 -0.05
CA THR A 61 12.36 7.72 1.35
C THR A 61 11.79 6.33 1.58
N HIS A 62 12.10 5.73 2.74
CA HIS A 62 11.72 4.34 3.05
C HIS A 62 10.77 4.20 4.26
N ASP A 63 10.63 5.20 5.12
CA ASP A 63 9.80 5.15 6.33
C ASP A 63 8.96 6.44 6.45
N SER A 64 8.06 6.63 5.49
CA SER A 64 7.17 7.80 5.44
C SER A 64 5.83 7.53 6.14
N GLY A 65 5.52 6.27 6.46
CA GLY A 65 4.18 5.84 6.86
C GLY A 65 3.20 5.69 5.69
N ILE A 66 3.64 5.80 4.43
CA ILE A 66 2.84 5.36 3.27
C ILE A 66 3.40 4.01 2.85
N ASP A 67 2.55 3.00 2.73
CA ASP A 67 2.99 1.66 2.34
C ASP A 67 2.77 1.41 0.85
N LEU A 68 1.62 1.85 0.31
CA LEU A 68 1.29 1.74 -1.10
C LEU A 68 0.81 3.08 -1.66
N VAL A 69 0.90 3.20 -2.97
CA VAL A 69 0.27 4.25 -3.75
C VAL A 69 -0.54 3.64 -4.88
N ALA A 70 -1.67 4.25 -5.20
CA ALA A 70 -2.51 3.85 -6.32
C ALA A 70 -2.88 5.06 -7.17
N ARG A 71 -2.89 4.90 -8.49
CA ARG A 71 -3.27 5.96 -9.43
C ARG A 71 -4.68 5.71 -9.92
N ILE A 72 -5.52 6.74 -9.82
CA ILE A 72 -6.91 6.72 -10.25
C ILE A 72 -6.93 6.72 -11.78
N THR A 73 -7.56 5.71 -12.38
CA THR A 73 -7.64 5.52 -13.84
C THR A 73 -8.23 6.73 -14.55
N ALA A 74 -9.28 7.31 -13.97
CA ALA A 74 -10.06 8.38 -14.62
C ALA A 74 -9.35 9.73 -14.65
N THR A 75 -8.53 10.05 -13.64
CA THR A 75 -7.93 11.40 -13.48
C THR A 75 -6.40 11.40 -13.53
N GLY A 76 -5.76 10.24 -13.34
CA GLY A 76 -4.31 10.14 -13.17
C GLY A 76 -3.81 10.66 -11.81
N GLU A 77 -4.71 11.03 -10.90
CA GLU A 77 -4.37 11.49 -9.55
C GLU A 77 -4.04 10.31 -8.64
N TRP A 78 -3.38 10.59 -7.51
CA TRP A 78 -2.84 9.57 -6.63
C TRP A 78 -3.60 9.45 -5.32
N THR A 79 -3.72 8.21 -4.87
CA THR A 79 -4.22 7.80 -3.56
C THR A 79 -3.07 7.27 -2.72
N ALA A 80 -2.91 7.78 -1.51
CA ALA A 80 -1.96 7.24 -0.53
C ALA A 80 -2.63 6.13 0.29
N ILE A 81 -1.91 5.04 0.54
CA ILE A 81 -2.47 3.87 1.23
C ILE A 81 -1.53 3.45 2.35
N GLN A 82 -2.10 3.22 3.54
CA GLN A 82 -1.41 2.60 4.68
C GLN A 82 -2.10 1.27 5.00
N CYS A 83 -1.29 0.23 5.09
CA CYS A 83 -1.65 -1.11 5.54
C CYS A 83 -1.23 -1.30 6.99
N LYS A 84 -2.14 -1.77 7.84
CA LYS A 84 -1.90 -2.06 9.24
C LYS A 84 -2.27 -3.49 9.57
N PHE A 85 -1.26 -4.33 9.76
CA PHE A 85 -1.44 -5.71 10.20
C PHE A 85 -1.38 -5.78 11.73
N PHE A 86 -2.54 -5.92 12.34
CA PHE A 86 -2.75 -6.05 13.77
C PHE A 86 -3.33 -7.41 14.16
N ASP A 87 -3.09 -7.81 15.41
CA ASP A 87 -3.89 -8.85 16.04
C ASP A 87 -5.33 -8.36 16.26
N PRO A 88 -6.34 -9.25 16.22
CA PRO A 88 -7.75 -8.85 16.27
C PRO A 88 -8.14 -8.11 17.55
N GLU A 89 -7.44 -8.39 18.65
CA GLU A 89 -7.65 -7.75 19.95
C GLU A 89 -6.88 -6.42 20.11
N SER A 90 -6.00 -6.08 19.16
CA SER A 90 -5.26 -4.83 19.19
C SER A 90 -6.15 -3.67 18.79
N THR A 91 -6.05 -2.58 19.54
CA THR A 91 -6.70 -1.31 19.22
C THR A 91 -5.73 -0.40 18.48
N LEU A 92 -6.14 0.09 17.31
CA LEU A 92 -5.40 1.07 16.54
C LEU A 92 -5.43 2.44 17.25
N GLN A 93 -4.24 2.96 17.52
CA GLN A 93 -4.01 4.24 18.17
C GLN A 93 -3.68 5.33 17.16
N LYS A 94 -4.05 6.58 17.48
CA LYS A 94 -3.75 7.75 16.64
C LYS A 94 -2.26 7.85 16.27
N ALA A 95 -1.37 7.60 17.23
CA ALA A 95 0.08 7.65 17.00
C ALA A 95 0.55 6.70 15.88
N GLN A 96 -0.18 5.62 15.60
CA GLN A 96 0.18 4.65 14.57
C GLN A 96 -0.19 5.09 13.15
N ILE A 97 -1.01 6.15 13.01
CA ILE A 97 -1.45 6.73 11.72
C ILE A 97 -1.01 8.19 11.54
N ASP A 98 -0.34 8.78 12.54
CA ASP A 98 0.14 10.17 12.49
C ASP A 98 1.19 10.39 11.40
N SER A 99 2.14 9.46 11.24
CA SER A 99 3.14 9.51 10.16
C SER A 99 2.47 9.49 8.79
N PHE A 100 1.49 8.60 8.59
CA PHE A 100 0.70 8.49 7.36
C PHE A 100 0.00 9.81 7.01
N PHE A 101 -0.71 10.44 7.94
CA PHE A 101 -1.36 11.73 7.68
C PHE A 101 -0.36 12.83 7.36
N THR A 102 0.77 12.83 8.06
CA THR A 102 1.81 13.83 7.85
C THR A 102 2.48 13.66 6.49
N ALA A 103 2.76 12.42 6.05
CA ALA A 103 3.38 12.15 4.76
C ALA A 103 2.41 12.34 3.59
N SER A 104 1.19 11.82 3.71
CA SER A 104 0.18 11.94 2.65
C SER A 104 -0.41 13.35 2.51
N GLY A 105 -0.16 14.26 3.47
CA GLY A 105 -0.51 15.69 3.36
C GLY A 105 0.53 16.54 2.63
N ARG A 106 1.70 15.99 2.31
CA ARG A 106 2.79 16.69 1.60
C ARG A 106 2.67 16.50 0.10
N SER A 107 3.50 17.24 -0.64
CA SER A 107 3.78 16.95 -2.04
C SER A 107 5.04 16.09 -2.13
N TRP A 108 5.08 15.15 -3.07
CA TRP A 108 6.19 14.23 -3.34
C TRP A 108 6.56 14.34 -4.81
N ASP A 109 7.73 14.89 -5.13
CA ASP A 109 8.18 15.18 -6.50
C ASP A 109 7.10 15.90 -7.34
N GLY A 110 6.47 16.92 -6.73
CA GLY A 110 5.38 17.70 -7.34
C GLY A 110 4.02 17.01 -7.37
N VAL A 111 3.91 15.74 -6.97
CA VAL A 111 2.65 14.99 -6.87
C VAL A 111 1.98 15.25 -5.52
N ARG A 112 0.65 15.40 -5.51
CA ARG A 112 -0.17 15.48 -4.29
C ARG A 112 -1.20 14.37 -4.28
N PHE A 113 -1.50 13.86 -3.10
CA PHE A 113 -2.57 12.88 -2.94
C PHE A 113 -3.93 13.57 -2.84
N VAL A 114 -4.92 13.00 -3.53
CA VAL A 114 -6.31 13.49 -3.51
C VAL A 114 -7.24 12.59 -2.70
N ASN A 115 -6.77 11.40 -2.34
CA ASN A 115 -7.50 10.44 -1.53
C ASN A 115 -6.52 9.67 -0.62
N ARG A 116 -7.04 9.13 0.48
CA ARG A 116 -6.30 8.28 1.42
C ARG A 116 -7.10 7.03 1.74
N ILE A 117 -6.42 5.90 1.85
CA ILE A 117 -7.03 4.64 2.29
C ILE A 117 -6.20 4.06 3.44
N ILE A 118 -6.86 3.67 4.52
CA ILE A 118 -6.26 2.89 5.59
C ILE A 118 -6.87 1.50 5.59
N ILE A 119 -6.02 0.49 5.41
CA ILE A 119 -6.42 -0.91 5.41
C ILE A 119 -5.94 -1.54 6.70
N SER A 120 -6.83 -2.17 7.46
CA SER A 120 -6.50 -2.70 8.79
C SER A 120 -7.10 -4.08 9.01
N THR A 121 -6.35 -4.95 9.69
CA THR A 121 -6.89 -6.24 10.16
C THR A 121 -7.65 -6.15 11.50
N THR A 122 -7.80 -4.93 12.03
CA THR A 122 -8.62 -4.61 13.22
C THR A 122 -9.57 -3.44 12.94
N ASP A 123 -10.80 -3.58 13.43
CA ASP A 123 -11.81 -2.51 13.44
C ASP A 123 -11.87 -1.77 14.78
N ARG A 124 -11.06 -2.19 15.77
CA ARG A 124 -10.96 -1.53 17.07
C ARG A 124 -10.07 -0.31 16.95
N TRP A 125 -10.66 0.88 16.94
CA TRP A 125 -9.93 2.14 16.85
C TRP A 125 -10.16 2.95 18.12
N SER A 126 -9.13 3.62 18.62
CA SER A 126 -9.32 4.52 19.76
C SER A 126 -10.12 5.74 19.35
N SER A 127 -10.84 6.36 20.30
CA SER A 127 -11.63 7.57 20.03
C SER A 127 -10.79 8.70 19.40
N HIS A 128 -9.50 8.79 19.77
CA HIS A 128 -8.57 9.73 19.16
C HIS A 128 -8.22 9.38 17.70
N ALA A 129 -8.10 8.08 17.37
CA ALA A 129 -7.87 7.64 15.99
C ALA A 129 -9.11 7.92 15.12
N GLU A 130 -10.31 7.63 15.65
CA GLU A 130 -11.58 7.94 14.96
C GLU A 130 -11.74 9.44 14.72
N THR A 131 -11.46 10.26 15.73
CA THR A 131 -11.51 11.72 15.61
C THR A 131 -10.50 12.22 14.56
N ALA A 132 -9.32 11.60 14.46
CA ALA A 132 -8.31 11.99 13.47
C ALA A 132 -8.74 11.73 12.02
N LEU A 133 -9.67 10.81 11.77
CA LEU A 133 -10.26 10.59 10.44
C LEU A 133 -11.28 11.67 10.05
N SER A 134 -11.93 12.28 11.04
CA SER A 134 -12.96 13.30 10.81
C SER A 134 -12.35 14.62 10.31
N GLN A 135 -13.11 15.32 9.45
CA GLN A 135 -12.81 16.69 9.01
C GLN A 135 -11.43 16.87 8.34
N GLN A 136 -10.89 15.81 7.73
CA GLN A 136 -9.66 15.88 6.96
C GLN A 136 -9.87 16.59 5.63
N GLN A 137 -8.90 17.41 5.22
CA GLN A 137 -8.93 18.08 3.92
C GLN A 137 -8.83 17.10 2.75
N ILE A 138 -8.00 16.06 2.90
CA ILE A 138 -7.91 14.94 1.97
C ILE A 138 -8.78 13.82 2.57
N PRO A 139 -9.80 13.33 1.84
CA PRO A 139 -10.70 12.30 2.34
C PRO A 139 -9.95 11.02 2.71
N VAL A 140 -10.47 10.31 3.71
CA VAL A 140 -9.87 9.08 4.24
C VAL A 140 -10.93 7.98 4.24
N GLN A 141 -10.59 6.87 3.60
CA GLN A 141 -11.42 5.67 3.56
C GLN A 141 -10.81 4.58 4.44
N ARG A 142 -11.66 3.70 4.95
CA ARG A 142 -11.25 2.50 5.70
C ARG A 142 -11.64 1.27 4.92
N ILE A 143 -10.73 0.31 4.87
CA ILE A 143 -10.99 -1.04 4.39
C ILE A 143 -10.63 -1.98 5.52
N GLY A 144 -11.63 -2.64 6.07
CA GLY A 144 -11.49 -3.64 7.11
C GLY A 144 -11.47 -5.06 6.54
N VAL A 145 -11.30 -6.02 7.43
CA VAL A 145 -11.41 -7.45 7.10
C VAL A 145 -12.78 -7.82 6.49
N PRO A 146 -13.93 -7.26 6.92
CA PRO A 146 -15.21 -7.52 6.28
C PRO A 146 -15.21 -7.10 4.80
N ASP A 147 -14.70 -5.91 4.47
CA ASP A 147 -14.65 -5.42 3.09
C ASP A 147 -13.79 -6.33 2.19
N LEU A 148 -12.63 -6.77 2.71
CA LEU A 148 -11.76 -7.71 2.01
C LEU A 148 -12.46 -9.07 1.76
N ALA A 149 -13.31 -9.52 2.70
CA ALA A 149 -13.99 -10.81 2.62
C ALA A 149 -15.11 -10.83 1.56
N GLU A 150 -15.70 -9.69 1.24
CA GLU A 150 -16.69 -9.55 0.17
C GLU A 150 -16.08 -9.63 -1.25
N SER A 151 -14.75 -9.52 -1.36
CA SER A 151 -14.07 -9.57 -2.65
C SER A 151 -14.18 -10.94 -3.33
N PRO A 152 -14.42 -11.01 -4.66
CA PRO A 152 -14.50 -12.26 -5.40
C PRO A 152 -13.13 -12.92 -5.66
N ILE A 153 -12.04 -12.40 -5.08
CA ILE A 153 -10.69 -12.96 -5.22
C ILE A 153 -10.57 -14.36 -4.59
N ASP A 154 -9.91 -15.27 -5.30
CA ASP A 154 -9.42 -16.53 -4.73
C ASP A 154 -8.08 -16.29 -4.02
N TRP A 155 -8.16 -16.11 -2.71
CA TRP A 155 -7.01 -15.77 -1.87
C TRP A 155 -5.97 -16.91 -1.77
N MET A 156 -6.32 -18.15 -2.15
CA MET A 156 -5.41 -19.32 -2.10
C MET A 156 -4.17 -19.12 -2.97
N GLN A 157 -4.30 -18.40 -4.08
CA GLN A 157 -3.23 -18.18 -5.04
C GLN A 157 -2.30 -17.02 -4.61
N GLN A 158 -2.71 -16.23 -3.61
CA GLN A 158 -2.04 -15.00 -3.22
C GLN A 158 -1.29 -15.10 -1.89
N SER A 159 -1.44 -16.20 -1.13
CA SER A 159 -0.62 -16.49 0.06
C SER A 159 0.85 -16.67 -0.35
N PRO A 160 1.79 -15.80 0.08
CA PRO A 160 3.22 -16.04 -0.04
C PRO A 160 3.59 -17.12 0.98
N GLY A 161 3.46 -18.38 0.57
CA GLY A 161 3.63 -19.55 1.45
C GLY A 161 3.44 -20.88 0.73
N ARG A 162 2.76 -20.89 -0.43
CA ARG A 162 2.54 -22.12 -1.22
C ARG A 162 3.68 -22.48 -2.19
N VAL A 163 4.91 -22.11 -1.85
CA VAL A 163 6.10 -22.78 -2.43
C VAL A 163 6.82 -23.48 -1.29
N ARG A 164 6.26 -24.61 -0.86
CA ARG A 164 7.02 -25.54 -0.03
C ARG A 164 8.02 -26.23 -0.94
N ALA A 165 9.31 -26.04 -0.65
CA ALA A 165 10.40 -26.77 -1.27
C ALA A 165 10.06 -28.27 -1.31
N ALA A 166 10.21 -28.89 -2.49
CA ALA A 166 10.30 -30.34 -2.56
C ALA A 166 11.49 -30.78 -1.68
N PRO A 167 11.36 -31.83 -0.85
CA PRO A 167 12.49 -32.33 -0.09
C PRO A 167 13.56 -32.78 -1.08
N GLY A 168 14.80 -32.34 -0.83
CA GLY A 168 15.92 -32.44 -1.75
C GLY A 168 16.12 -33.84 -2.31
N GLY A 169 16.21 -33.92 -3.63
CA GLY A 169 16.85 -35.05 -4.27
C GLY A 169 18.32 -35.05 -3.89
N GLU A 170 18.76 -36.11 -3.20
CA GLU A 170 20.16 -36.43 -3.04
C GLU A 170 20.82 -36.50 -4.43
N VAL A 171 21.58 -35.46 -4.77
CA VAL A 171 22.62 -35.59 -5.79
C VAL A 171 23.77 -36.34 -5.17
N ARG A 172 23.76 -37.65 -5.36
CA ARG A 172 24.87 -38.56 -5.11
C ARG A 172 26.07 -38.06 -5.90
N ALA A 173 27.05 -37.45 -5.22
CA ALA A 173 28.31 -37.06 -5.83
C ALA A 173 29.07 -38.33 -6.27
N GLU A 174 29.15 -38.54 -7.59
CA GLU A 174 30.10 -39.48 -8.18
C GLU A 174 31.52 -38.97 -7.95
N ALA A 175 32.32 -39.77 -7.25
CA ALA A 175 33.75 -39.59 -7.12
C ALA A 175 34.44 -39.99 -8.44
N ALA A 176 35.20 -39.06 -9.03
CA ALA A 176 36.14 -39.34 -10.12
C ALA A 176 37.59 -39.14 -9.63
N PRO A 177 38.56 -39.89 -10.17
CA PRO A 177 39.74 -40.31 -9.40
C PRO A 177 40.93 -39.34 -9.46
N GLU A 178 41.77 -39.49 -8.44
CA GLU A 178 43.06 -38.84 -8.28
C GLU A 178 44.04 -39.17 -9.43
N GLY A 179 44.57 -38.13 -10.08
CA GLY A 179 45.73 -38.20 -10.97
C GLY A 179 46.90 -37.39 -10.38
N ARG A 180 48.02 -38.07 -10.13
CA ARG A 180 49.27 -37.48 -9.63
C ARG A 180 50.18 -36.99 -10.77
N HIS A 181 51.01 -35.99 -10.41
CA HIS A 181 52.23 -35.48 -11.06
C HIS A 181 52.04 -34.76 -12.40
N ARG A 182 52.71 -33.65 -12.70
CA ARG A 182 54.16 -33.40 -12.60
C ARG A 182 54.47 -31.89 -12.74
N SER A 183 55.51 -31.42 -12.07
CA SER A 183 56.11 -30.09 -12.20
C SER A 183 56.76 -29.89 -13.56
N ASP A 184 56.67 -28.68 -14.13
CA ASP A 184 57.78 -28.07 -14.88
C ASP A 184 57.68 -26.54 -14.91
N GLN A 185 58.86 -25.93 -14.96
CA GLN A 185 59.20 -24.53 -14.77
C GLN A 185 59.02 -23.71 -16.05
N GLY A 186 58.89 -22.37 -15.93
CA GLY A 186 59.37 -21.49 -16.99
C GLY A 186 58.66 -20.15 -17.21
N ARG A 187 59.29 -19.09 -16.69
CA ARG A 187 59.56 -17.81 -17.39
C ARG A 187 58.53 -16.67 -17.38
N VAL A 188 58.83 -15.74 -16.46
CA VAL A 188 58.83 -14.26 -16.51
C VAL A 188 58.41 -13.56 -17.81
N HIS A 189 57.50 -12.57 -17.71
CA HIS A 189 57.63 -11.26 -18.37
C HIS A 189 56.94 -10.15 -17.53
N ARG A 190 57.66 -9.04 -17.34
CA ARG A 190 57.27 -7.79 -16.67
C ARG A 190 56.30 -6.97 -17.53
N ALA A 191 55.38 -6.23 -16.88
CA ALA A 191 55.26 -4.78 -16.98
C ALA A 191 54.34 -4.22 -15.86
N ARG A 192 54.79 -3.16 -15.18
CA ARG A 192 53.96 -2.21 -14.41
C ARG A 192 54.12 -0.81 -15.09
N PRO A 193 53.63 0.30 -14.50
CA PRO A 193 52.32 0.92 -14.70
C PRO A 193 52.47 2.34 -15.31
N GLY A 194 51.36 3.01 -15.63
CA GLY A 194 51.39 4.38 -16.17
C GLY A 194 50.16 5.20 -15.77
N GLN A 195 50.34 6.01 -14.73
CA GLN A 195 49.51 7.13 -14.27
C GLN A 195 49.66 8.34 -15.21
N VAL A 196 48.80 9.36 -15.01
CA VAL A 196 48.82 10.79 -15.44
C VAL A 196 47.75 11.16 -16.48
N ASP A 197 47.08 12.31 -16.49
CA ASP A 197 47.10 13.52 -15.65
C ASP A 197 45.76 14.30 -15.79
N GLN A 198 45.60 15.24 -14.86
CA GLN A 198 44.71 16.39 -14.81
C GLN A 198 44.76 17.30 -16.05
N ARG A 199 43.67 18.06 -16.31
CA ARG A 199 43.62 19.54 -16.19
C ARG A 199 42.44 20.19 -16.95
N LEU A 200 41.70 20.99 -16.19
CA LEU A 200 41.30 22.40 -16.41
C LEU A 200 40.85 22.87 -17.81
N ARG A 201 39.60 23.41 -17.88
CA ARG A 201 39.20 24.76 -18.40
C ARG A 201 37.85 25.10 -17.69
N HIS A 202 37.63 26.17 -16.92
CA HIS A 202 37.69 27.64 -17.09
C HIS A 202 36.80 28.22 -18.22
N GLY A 203 35.93 29.17 -17.85
CA GLY A 203 35.18 30.11 -18.72
C GLY A 203 33.65 29.95 -18.57
N GLN A 204 32.97 30.77 -17.76
CA GLN A 204 32.34 32.07 -18.14
C GLN A 204 31.18 31.92 -19.13
N ASP A 205 29.94 32.21 -18.72
CA ASP A 205 29.34 33.54 -18.95
C ASP A 205 27.90 33.68 -18.44
N LEU A 206 27.62 34.92 -18.05
CA LEU A 206 26.34 35.49 -17.62
C LEU A 206 25.33 35.57 -18.78
N HIS A 207 24.03 35.38 -18.49
CA HIS A 207 22.99 36.21 -19.09
C HIS A 207 21.80 36.42 -18.14
N LEU A 208 21.59 37.71 -17.85
CA LEU A 208 20.38 38.30 -17.27
C LEU A 208 19.27 38.32 -18.33
N ALA A 209 18.04 38.02 -17.94
CA ALA A 209 16.85 38.62 -18.55
C ALA A 209 15.70 38.62 -17.52
N GLU A 210 15.41 39.82 -17.00
CA GLU A 210 14.19 40.17 -16.28
C GLU A 210 13.02 40.48 -17.25
N ALA A 211 11.83 40.62 -16.64
CA ALA A 211 10.57 41.17 -17.11
C ALA A 211 9.51 40.13 -17.55
N GLY A 212 8.27 40.14 -17.04
CA GLY A 212 7.61 41.16 -16.24
C GLY A 212 6.29 40.70 -15.62
N ARG A 213 5.90 41.44 -14.58
CA ARG A 213 4.61 41.36 -13.90
C ARG A 213 3.53 42.09 -14.72
N ALA A 214 2.33 41.52 -14.77
CA ALA A 214 1.10 42.30 -14.85
C ALA A 214 -0.05 41.52 -14.19
N ALA A 215 -0.60 42.11 -13.14
CA ALA A 215 -1.84 41.71 -12.50
C ALA A 215 -3.03 42.40 -13.20
N VAL A 216 -4.22 41.82 -13.05
CA VAL A 216 -5.51 42.45 -12.66
C VAL A 216 -6.72 41.73 -13.31
N ARG A 217 -7.43 40.97 -12.46
CA ARG A 217 -8.87 41.01 -12.14
C ARG A 217 -9.90 41.29 -13.27
N GLY A 218 -10.90 40.41 -13.42
CA GLY A 218 -12.21 40.78 -14.00
C GLY A 218 -13.05 39.65 -14.62
N GLU A 219 -13.85 38.99 -13.77
CA GLU A 219 -15.21 38.45 -14.00
C GLU A 219 -15.61 37.52 -15.18
N ARG A 220 -16.13 36.35 -14.74
CA ARG A 220 -17.31 35.57 -15.17
C ARG A 220 -17.61 35.45 -16.68
N ARG A 221 -17.49 34.21 -17.18
CA ARG A 221 -18.57 33.49 -17.87
C ARG A 221 -18.46 31.98 -17.62
N GLN A 222 -19.58 31.36 -17.27
CA GLN A 222 -19.76 29.90 -17.35
C GLN A 222 -19.85 29.48 -18.82
N PRO A 223 -19.55 28.21 -19.10
CA PRO A 223 -20.43 27.45 -19.98
C PRO A 223 -20.94 26.18 -19.29
N GLU A 224 -22.22 25.94 -19.50
CA GLU A 224 -22.95 24.74 -19.16
C GLU A 224 -22.43 23.52 -19.95
N GLY A 225 -22.56 22.34 -19.34
CA GLY A 225 -22.74 21.08 -20.07
C GLY A 225 -21.49 20.23 -20.30
N SER A 226 -21.15 19.37 -19.33
CA SER A 226 -20.79 17.99 -19.66
C SER A 226 -21.07 17.10 -18.45
N LEU A 227 -22.12 16.30 -18.57
CA LEU A 227 -22.49 15.20 -17.67
C LEU A 227 -21.56 14.03 -17.95
N LEU A 228 -20.65 13.75 -17.03
CA LEU A 228 -20.07 12.42 -16.83
C LEU A 228 -19.89 12.23 -15.32
N GLY A 229 -20.69 11.32 -14.78
CA GLY A 229 -20.85 11.10 -13.35
C GLY A 229 -19.55 10.65 -12.69
N ALA A 230 -19.14 11.42 -11.68
CA ALA A 230 -18.31 10.90 -10.62
C ALA A 230 -19.10 9.79 -9.91
N PHE A 231 -18.64 8.55 -10.02
CA PHE A 231 -19.11 7.47 -9.18
C PHE A 231 -18.61 7.73 -7.76
N ASP A 232 -19.55 8.14 -6.91
CA ASP A 232 -19.36 8.34 -5.49
C ASP A 232 -19.28 6.97 -4.78
N LEU A 233 -18.09 6.61 -4.30
CA LEU A 233 -17.86 5.40 -3.50
C LEU A 233 -18.45 5.48 -2.09
N ALA A 234 -19.09 6.60 -1.70
CA ALA A 234 -19.87 6.67 -0.46
C ALA A 234 -21.22 5.92 -0.53
N ARG A 235 -21.50 5.17 -1.61
CA ARG A 235 -22.71 4.36 -1.75
C ARG A 235 -22.42 2.91 -2.16
N LEU A 236 -21.85 2.14 -1.24
CA LEU A 236 -22.22 0.73 -1.15
C LEU A 236 -23.61 0.65 -0.48
N PRO A 237 -24.59 -0.09 -1.03
CA PRO A 237 -25.88 -0.27 -0.36
C PRO A 237 -25.68 -1.18 0.86
N ILE A 238 -25.65 -0.58 2.05
CA ILE A 238 -25.87 -1.30 3.30
C ILE A 238 -27.32 -1.79 3.26
N ALA A 239 -27.50 -3.09 3.06
CA ALA A 239 -28.82 -3.72 3.13
C ALA A 239 -29.43 -3.46 4.52
N ALA A 240 -30.50 -2.67 4.55
CA ALA A 240 -31.36 -2.54 5.71
C ALA A 240 -32.03 -3.88 5.99
N ARG A 241 -31.79 -4.46 7.17
CA ARG A 241 -32.66 -5.50 7.71
C ARG A 241 -33.61 -4.87 8.71
N VAL A 242 -34.84 -4.69 8.25
CA VAL A 242 -36.04 -4.59 9.07
C VAL A 242 -36.22 -5.93 9.79
N ASP A 243 -36.29 -5.91 11.11
CA ASP A 243 -37.05 -6.86 11.90
C ASP A 243 -37.82 -6.04 12.94
N GLY A 244 -39.09 -5.77 12.61
CA GLY A 244 -40.09 -5.29 13.56
C GLY A 244 -40.74 -6.49 14.24
N ALA A 245 -40.82 -6.44 15.56
CA ALA A 245 -41.81 -7.19 16.33
C ALA A 245 -42.17 -6.34 17.55
N ASP A 246 -43.25 -5.58 17.39
CA ASP A 246 -44.06 -5.06 18.49
C ASP A 246 -44.58 -6.24 19.33
N ALA A 247 -44.50 -6.09 20.66
CA ALA A 247 -45.44 -6.71 21.58
C ALA A 247 -45.58 -5.79 22.78
N ASP A 248 -46.71 -5.09 22.80
CA ASP A 248 -47.31 -4.42 23.94
C ASP A 248 -47.31 -5.31 25.19
N ASP A 249 -46.94 -4.75 26.34
CA ASP A 249 -47.55 -5.15 27.60
C ASP A 249 -47.84 -3.90 28.44
N HIS A 250 -49.09 -3.47 28.33
CA HIS A 250 -49.77 -2.61 29.28
C HIS A 250 -50.53 -3.54 30.22
N SER A 251 -50.20 -3.53 31.51
CA SER A 251 -51.19 -3.80 32.54
C SER A 251 -50.95 -3.01 33.83
N PRO A 252 -52.03 -2.53 34.48
CA PRO A 252 -51.97 -1.59 35.60
C PRO A 252 -52.22 -2.26 36.96
N SER A 253 -52.08 -1.45 38.00
CA SER A 253 -52.72 -1.56 39.34
C SER A 253 -51.87 -2.11 40.48
N GLY A 254 -51.73 -1.27 41.52
CA GLY A 254 -52.12 -1.68 42.87
C GLY A 254 -51.00 -1.82 43.92
N GLY A 255 -50.95 -0.86 44.84
CA GLY A 255 -51.11 -1.20 46.27
C GLY A 255 -49.91 -1.07 47.20
N VAL A 256 -50.00 -0.06 48.07
CA VAL A 256 -49.78 -0.07 49.54
C VAL A 256 -48.52 -0.78 50.11
N LEU A 257 -47.55 -0.02 50.61
CA LEU A 257 -47.27 0.29 52.04
C LEU A 257 -45.97 1.11 52.15
#